data_AF-A0A507FMZ9-F1
#
_entry.id   AF-A0A507FMZ9-F1
#
_cell.length_a   1.000
_cell.length_b   1.000
_cell.length_c   1.000
_cell.angle_alpha   90.00
_cell.angle_beta   90.00
_cell.angle_gamma   90.00
#
_symmetry.space_group_name_H-M   'P 1'
#
loop_
_entity.id
_entity.type
_entity.pdbx_description
1 polymer ?
#
loop_
_entity_poly.entity_id
_entity_poly.type
_entity_poly.pdbx_seq_one_letter_code
_entity_poly.pdbx_strand_id
1 'polypeptide(L)'
;MSVNPTTESGASSSGVATKVASTQQAALGVSSATLYGDEIEDDLINLDEEASIALPDLVETAHGIVVGDAPSEESLLEVGVTGLEIAEASPASALAEKKEEQPADEEVDQKEDEKMVDVDLHSDETGELAVESDVQEEESPQPNPVVKSPSVLQAEDVVQTWFTDFEIKSLTEKVLASKDDGEFVDAALTNLLTFSIGKGGGAVARTAKAIPELIWKDCVSVDAVKRSLVSFTKTLSDFGLVFPNVFKYFGIIYGVMMVEFEEHFTLKDLAVMVNTLIHEENAAEELRVLKVVRQVLEAVSVMKGEKYLTELYKRQQFDLKYFWPAGRRVEGELEDWLESNSFDCLLEVKL
;
A
#
# COMPACT_ATOMS: atom_id res chain seq x y z
N MET A 1 46.20 -70.66 -11.70
CA MET A 1 46.13 -69.22 -11.36
C MET A 1 44.67 -68.97 -10.94
N SER A 2 44.18 -69.35 -9.75
CA SER A 2 44.60 -69.02 -8.36
C SER A 2 44.79 -67.51 -8.24
N VAL A 3 44.09 -66.73 -7.40
CA VAL A 3 43.55 -66.97 -6.05
C VAL A 3 42.51 -65.86 -5.72
N ASN A 4 41.57 -66.15 -4.80
CA ASN A 4 40.82 -65.13 -4.04
C ASN A 4 41.77 -64.24 -3.21
N PRO A 5 41.28 -63.08 -2.74
CA PRO A 5 41.44 -62.81 -1.32
C PRO A 5 40.16 -62.33 -0.62
N THR A 6 40.03 -62.83 0.60
CA THR A 6 39.20 -62.38 1.71
C THR A 6 40.14 -61.71 2.72
N THR A 7 39.78 -60.56 3.30
CA THR A 7 40.20 -60.06 4.63
C THR A 7 39.36 -58.80 4.94
N GLU A 8 38.48 -58.83 5.94
CA GLU A 8 38.69 -58.53 7.37
C GLU A 8 38.60 -57.03 7.74
N SER A 9 37.52 -56.73 8.47
CA SER A 9 37.46 -55.99 9.74
C SER A 9 38.58 -55.01 10.10
N GLY A 10 38.18 -53.75 10.33
CA GLY A 10 38.95 -52.76 11.07
C GLY A 10 38.03 -51.69 11.64
N ALA A 11 37.57 -51.90 12.87
CA ALA A 11 36.97 -50.86 13.69
C ALA A 11 38.03 -49.82 14.06
N SER A 12 37.69 -48.52 13.97
CA SER A 12 38.32 -47.52 14.83
C SER A 12 37.41 -46.32 15.07
N SER A 13 37.33 -46.01 16.36
CA SER A 13 36.57 -44.99 17.07
C SER A 13 36.93 -43.54 16.73
N SER A 14 35.92 -42.68 16.71
CA SER A 14 35.90 -41.30 17.24
C SER A 14 34.48 -40.77 16.99
N GLY A 15 33.63 -40.44 17.98
CA GLY A 15 33.97 -39.77 19.23
C GLY A 15 33.82 -38.25 19.12
N VAL A 16 32.80 -37.74 18.42
CA VAL A 16 32.36 -36.35 18.58
C VAL A 16 30.84 -36.32 18.73
N ALA A 17 30.41 -36.19 19.98
CA ALA A 17 29.06 -35.81 20.35
C ALA A 17 28.88 -34.32 20.04
N THR A 18 28.35 -33.99 18.85
CA THR A 18 27.82 -32.65 18.61
C THR A 18 26.39 -32.63 19.10
N LYS A 19 26.23 -32.09 20.30
CA LYS A 19 24.98 -31.69 20.94
C LYS A 19 24.35 -30.58 20.07
N VAL A 20 23.57 -30.95 19.06
CA VAL A 20 22.76 -29.97 18.33
C VAL A 20 21.52 -29.73 19.18
N ALA A 21 21.51 -28.56 19.80
CA ALA A 21 20.34 -28.03 20.50
C ALA A 21 19.16 -27.99 19.52
N SER A 22 18.08 -28.62 19.94
CA SER A 22 16.76 -28.46 19.36
C SER A 22 16.32 -27.00 19.54
N THR A 23 16.52 -26.18 18.52
CA THR A 23 15.82 -24.89 18.42
C THR A 23 14.42 -25.18 17.89
N GLN A 24 13.49 -25.34 18.84
CA GLN A 24 12.06 -25.32 18.58
C GLN A 24 11.61 -23.90 18.17
N GLN A 25 10.67 -23.89 17.22
CA GLN A 25 9.60 -22.91 17.01
C GLN A 25 9.97 -21.48 16.54
N ALA A 26 9.69 -21.24 15.26
CA ALA A 26 8.93 -20.07 14.81
C ALA A 26 7.90 -20.55 13.77
N ALA A 27 6.85 -21.20 14.28
CA ALA A 27 5.59 -21.26 13.55
C ALA A 27 5.00 -19.84 13.59
N LEU A 28 4.31 -19.45 12.52
CA LEU A 28 3.46 -18.26 12.49
C LEU A 28 2.35 -18.44 13.53
N GLY A 29 2.65 -18.05 14.76
CA GLY A 29 1.68 -17.77 15.80
C GLY A 29 1.36 -16.29 15.72
N VAL A 30 0.13 -15.97 15.35
CA VAL A 30 -0.53 -14.81 15.94
C VAL A 30 -0.68 -15.18 17.42
N SER A 31 0.34 -14.88 18.22
CA SER A 31 0.34 -15.09 19.66
C SER A 31 0.25 -13.74 20.34
N SER A 32 -0.78 -13.61 21.16
CA SER A 32 -1.23 -12.47 21.93
C SER A 32 -0.12 -11.51 22.36
N ALA A 33 -0.29 -10.24 21.99
CA ALA A 33 0.31 -9.14 22.72
C ALA A 33 -0.22 -9.19 24.16
N THR A 34 0.67 -9.38 25.12
CA THR A 34 0.38 -9.22 26.53
C THR A 34 0.07 -7.74 26.77
N LEU A 35 -1.23 -7.44 26.91
CA LEU A 35 -1.76 -6.18 27.39
C LEU A 35 -1.21 -5.91 28.80
N TYR A 36 -0.41 -4.85 28.94
CA TYR A 36 -0.45 -4.07 30.16
C TYR A 36 -1.75 -3.29 30.13
N GLY A 37 -2.68 -3.69 31.00
CA GLY A 37 -3.85 -2.90 31.30
C GLY A 37 -3.43 -1.63 32.03
N ASP A 38 -3.71 -0.50 31.41
CA ASP A 38 -4.17 0.69 32.11
C ASP A 38 -5.38 1.20 31.33
N GLU A 39 -6.40 1.57 32.10
CA GLU A 39 -7.72 1.98 31.69
C GLU A 39 -7.64 3.12 30.66
N ILE A 40 -8.21 2.91 29.47
CA ILE A 40 -8.54 4.00 28.55
C ILE A 40 -10.04 3.94 28.38
N GLU A 41 -10.70 4.84 29.10
CA GLU A 41 -12.10 5.19 28.96
C GLU A 41 -12.39 5.69 27.53
N ASP A 42 -13.63 5.46 27.11
CA ASP A 42 -14.18 5.84 25.82
C ASP A 42 -14.00 7.33 25.52
N ASP A 43 -13.10 7.65 24.59
CA ASP A 43 -13.11 8.94 23.88
C ASP A 43 -13.09 8.70 22.37
N LEU A 44 -14.25 8.92 21.76
CA LEU A 44 -14.43 9.17 20.33
C LEU A 44 -13.64 10.43 19.94
N ILE A 45 -12.38 10.25 19.53
CA ILE A 45 -11.53 11.34 19.06
C ILE A 45 -11.69 11.52 17.55
N ASN A 46 -12.10 12.73 17.16
CA ASN A 46 -11.93 13.30 15.82
C ASN A 46 -10.49 13.09 15.33
N LEU A 47 -10.29 12.13 14.43
CA LEU A 47 -9.02 11.92 13.73
C LEU A 47 -9.01 12.73 12.44
N ASP A 48 -8.97 14.06 12.59
CA ASP A 48 -8.72 14.97 11.49
C ASP A 48 -7.87 16.15 11.98
N GLU A 49 -6.65 15.84 12.45
CA GLU A 49 -5.55 16.81 12.49
C GLU A 49 -4.24 16.07 12.81
N GLU A 50 -3.20 16.40 12.06
CA GLU A 50 -1.79 16.06 12.32
C GLU A 50 -1.27 14.65 11.99
N ALA A 51 -1.08 14.39 10.69
CA ALA A 51 0.10 13.65 10.21
C ALA A 51 0.44 14.04 8.76
N SER A 52 0.71 15.33 8.52
CA SER A 52 1.45 15.76 7.33
C SER A 52 2.91 15.34 7.49
N ILE A 53 3.21 14.10 7.12
CA ILE A 53 4.59 13.63 6.99
C ILE A 53 5.09 14.24 5.68
N ALA A 54 5.86 15.32 5.79
CA ALA A 54 6.64 15.84 4.67
C ALA A 54 7.53 14.71 4.12
N LEU A 55 7.24 14.26 2.91
CA LEU A 55 8.16 13.42 2.16
C LEU A 55 9.42 14.28 1.89
N PRO A 56 10.61 13.89 2.35
CA PRO A 56 11.82 14.64 2.01
C PRO A 56 12.08 14.56 0.50
N ASP A 57 12.47 15.69 -0.08
CA ASP A 57 12.76 15.97 -1.49
C ASP A 57 13.24 14.74 -2.29
N LEU A 58 12.38 14.27 -3.20
CA LEU A 58 12.63 13.19 -4.15
C LEU A 58 12.96 13.70 -5.57
N VAL A 59 13.32 15.00 -5.72
CA VAL A 59 13.45 15.67 -7.03
C VAL A 59 14.89 15.89 -7.52
N GLU A 60 15.94 15.74 -6.70
CA GLU A 60 17.32 16.03 -7.13
C GLU A 60 18.21 14.79 -7.28
N THR A 61 18.05 13.98 -8.33
CA THR A 61 19.18 13.21 -8.89
C THR A 61 18.94 12.69 -10.31
N ALA A 62 18.76 13.61 -11.28
CA ALA A 62 18.92 13.26 -12.68
C ALA A 62 19.45 14.48 -13.45
N HIS A 63 20.78 14.66 -13.44
CA HIS A 63 21.61 15.21 -14.52
C HIS A 63 23.01 15.52 -13.98
N GLY A 64 24.05 14.91 -14.57
CA GLY A 64 25.43 15.31 -14.28
C GLY A 64 26.47 14.18 -14.35
N ILE A 65 26.65 13.55 -15.51
CA ILE A 65 27.95 12.98 -15.87
C ILE A 65 28.47 13.77 -17.07
N VAL A 66 29.31 14.76 -16.78
CA VAL A 66 30.22 15.40 -17.73
C VAL A 66 31.54 14.67 -17.60
N VAL A 67 31.95 13.95 -18.65
CA VAL A 67 33.33 13.52 -18.87
C VAL A 67 33.89 14.39 -19.99
N GLY A 68 34.99 15.09 -19.70
CA GLY A 68 35.50 16.21 -20.49
C GLY A 68 36.35 15.87 -21.72
N ASP A 69 36.51 16.92 -22.55
CA ASP A 69 37.68 17.45 -23.30
C ASP A 69 38.77 16.47 -23.79
N ALA A 70 39.38 16.58 -24.99
CA ALA A 70 39.36 17.50 -26.15
C ALA A 70 40.30 16.88 -27.24
N PRO A 71 40.83 17.61 -28.25
CA PRO A 71 40.20 18.19 -29.44
C PRO A 71 40.82 17.67 -30.77
N SER A 72 40.19 17.94 -31.91
CA SER A 72 40.93 18.16 -33.18
C SER A 72 40.12 18.98 -34.18
N GLU A 73 40.86 19.81 -34.88
CA GLU A 73 40.47 20.96 -35.68
C GLU A 73 39.82 20.64 -37.05
N GLU A 74 39.34 21.72 -37.66
CA GLU A 74 39.16 21.97 -39.11
C GLU A 74 37.83 21.60 -39.79
N SER A 75 37.19 22.68 -40.27
CA SER A 75 36.62 22.88 -41.63
C SER A 75 35.13 23.30 -41.57
N LEU A 76 34.82 24.60 -41.58
CA LEU A 76 34.62 25.50 -42.74
C LEU A 76 33.46 25.10 -43.68
N LEU A 77 32.68 26.14 -44.04
CA LEU A 77 31.50 26.28 -44.93
C LEU A 77 30.21 26.45 -44.13
N GLU A 78 29.75 27.67 -43.81
CA GLU A 78 29.33 28.79 -44.68
C GLU A 78 28.11 28.48 -45.58
N VAL A 79 27.20 29.47 -45.66
CA VAL A 79 25.87 29.53 -46.31
C VAL A 79 24.72 29.22 -45.33
N GLY A 80 23.76 30.10 -45.06
CA GLY A 80 23.44 31.40 -45.61
C GLY A 80 22.17 31.92 -44.94
N VAL A 81 22.17 33.22 -44.67
CA VAL A 81 21.14 34.02 -44.00
C VAL A 81 19.88 34.19 -44.85
N THR A 82 18.71 34.25 -44.21
CA THR A 82 17.57 35.21 -44.38
C THR A 82 16.35 34.57 -43.70
N GLY A 83 15.53 35.22 -42.86
CA GLY A 83 15.28 36.62 -42.57
C GLY A 83 13.74 36.83 -42.54
N LEU A 84 13.18 37.27 -41.40
CA LEU A 84 11.92 38.06 -41.21
C LEU A 84 11.51 37.94 -39.73
N GLU A 85 11.79 38.91 -38.86
CA GLU A 85 11.07 40.17 -38.59
C GLU A 85 9.65 40.04 -37.99
N ILE A 86 9.60 40.32 -36.68
CA ILE A 86 8.77 41.31 -35.95
C ILE A 86 7.23 41.20 -36.05
N ALA A 87 6.59 41.03 -34.88
CA ALA A 87 5.49 41.89 -34.44
C ALA A 87 5.28 41.80 -32.91
N GLU A 88 5.72 42.85 -32.21
CA GLU A 88 5.22 43.24 -30.89
C GLU A 88 3.80 43.81 -31.04
N ALA A 89 2.90 43.49 -30.09
CA ALA A 89 1.81 44.39 -29.69
C ALA A 89 1.21 43.95 -28.34
N SER A 90 1.55 44.72 -27.30
CA SER A 90 0.72 45.05 -26.12
C SER A 90 0.16 46.48 -26.41
N PRO A 91 -1.01 46.97 -25.90
CA PRO A 91 -1.33 47.00 -24.46
C PRO A 91 -2.82 47.05 -24.00
N ALA A 92 -2.98 46.84 -22.69
CA ALA A 92 -3.86 47.48 -21.69
C ALA A 92 -5.38 47.69 -21.92
N SER A 93 -6.19 47.29 -20.92
CA SER A 93 -6.89 48.18 -19.95
C SER A 93 -8.30 47.71 -19.52
N ALA A 94 -8.76 48.24 -18.37
CA ALA A 94 -10.07 48.11 -17.66
C ALA A 94 -10.18 46.89 -16.71
N LEU A 95 -10.15 46.99 -15.38
CA LEU A 95 -10.69 47.97 -14.40
C LEU A 95 -12.23 48.06 -14.46
N ALA A 96 -12.88 47.27 -13.60
CA ALA A 96 -14.28 47.45 -13.21
C ALA A 96 -14.47 47.01 -11.75
N GLU A 97 -14.70 48.00 -10.90
CA GLU A 97 -15.20 47.88 -9.53
C GLU A 97 -16.64 47.32 -9.51
N LYS A 98 -16.97 46.50 -8.50
CA LYS A 98 -18.30 46.39 -7.89
C LYS A 98 -18.17 45.57 -6.60
N LYS A 99 -18.28 46.18 -5.41
CA LYS A 99 -19.49 46.64 -4.68
C LYS A 99 -20.02 45.55 -3.74
N GLU A 100 -19.55 45.67 -2.50
CA GLU A 100 -20.27 45.57 -1.22
C GLU A 100 -21.78 45.22 -1.29
N GLU A 101 -22.17 44.12 -0.64
CA GLU A 101 -23.46 43.99 0.05
C GLU A 101 -23.43 42.83 1.07
N GLN A 102 -23.38 43.15 2.36
CA GLN A 102 -23.91 42.30 3.44
C GLN A 102 -25.44 42.31 3.39
N PRO A 103 -26.09 41.21 3.77
CA PRO A 103 -26.82 41.18 5.05
C PRO A 103 -26.78 39.76 5.67
N ALA A 104 -27.32 39.43 6.82
CA ALA A 104 -27.76 40.06 8.06
C ALA A 104 -28.06 38.85 8.98
N ASP A 105 -28.00 39.08 10.29
CA ASP A 105 -28.31 38.12 11.34
C ASP A 105 -29.70 37.49 11.17
N GLU A 106 -29.79 36.17 11.31
CA GLU A 106 -31.06 35.48 11.60
C GLU A 106 -30.87 34.59 12.83
N GLU A 107 -31.32 35.10 13.98
CA GLU A 107 -31.50 34.35 15.22
C GLU A 107 -32.61 33.31 15.01
N VAL A 108 -32.27 32.03 15.16
CA VAL A 108 -33.27 30.95 15.26
C VAL A 108 -33.29 30.44 16.69
N ASP A 109 -34.31 30.90 17.41
CA ASP A 109 -34.77 30.42 18.72
C ASP A 109 -35.47 29.07 18.52
N GLN A 110 -34.88 27.97 19.01
CA GLN A 110 -35.54 26.68 19.13
C GLN A 110 -35.48 26.21 20.59
N LYS A 111 -36.60 26.46 21.27
CA LYS A 111 -37.06 25.69 22.42
C LYS A 111 -37.67 24.40 21.90
N GLU A 112 -37.12 23.25 22.29
CA GLU A 112 -37.92 22.03 22.37
C GLU A 112 -37.67 21.30 23.69
N ASP A 113 -38.80 20.93 24.29
CA ASP A 113 -38.98 20.38 25.61
C ASP A 113 -38.50 18.91 25.68
N GLU A 114 -37.52 18.64 26.56
CA GLU A 114 -37.19 17.27 26.94
C GLU A 114 -38.23 16.73 27.94
N LYS A 115 -39.11 15.87 27.42
CA LYS A 115 -40.05 15.07 28.21
C LYS A 115 -39.31 13.86 28.79
N MET A 116 -38.99 13.93 30.09
CA MET A 116 -38.55 12.78 30.88
C MET A 116 -39.61 11.67 30.85
N VAL A 117 -39.21 10.47 30.45
CA VAL A 117 -39.98 9.23 30.62
C VAL A 117 -39.29 8.43 31.73
N ASP A 118 -39.91 8.42 32.91
CA ASP A 118 -39.58 7.47 33.97
C ASP A 118 -39.97 6.06 33.49
N VAL A 119 -38.97 5.21 33.25
CA VAL A 119 -39.17 3.78 33.02
C VAL A 119 -38.88 3.06 34.32
N ASP A 120 -39.95 2.63 34.98
CA ASP A 120 -39.93 1.66 36.08
C ASP A 120 -39.36 0.32 35.57
N LEU A 121 -38.11 0.02 35.93
CA LEU A 121 -37.53 -1.32 35.80
C LEU A 121 -37.94 -2.15 37.01
N HIS A 122 -39.00 -2.94 36.84
CA HIS A 122 -39.32 -4.04 37.73
C HIS A 122 -38.31 -5.17 37.56
N SER A 123 -37.59 -5.40 38.65
CA SER A 123 -36.78 -6.57 38.95
C SER A 123 -37.64 -7.82 38.96
N ASP A 124 -37.45 -8.71 37.98
CA ASP A 124 -37.88 -10.11 38.10
C ASP A 124 -36.66 -11.02 38.13
N GLU A 125 -36.48 -11.51 39.35
CA GLU A 125 -35.58 -12.55 39.81
C GLU A 125 -36.04 -13.90 39.23
N THR A 126 -35.27 -14.49 38.33
CA THR A 126 -35.44 -15.90 37.94
C THR A 126 -34.12 -16.64 37.93
N GLY A 127 -33.86 -17.31 39.06
CA GLY A 127 -33.66 -18.75 39.10
C GLY A 127 -32.40 -19.30 38.44
N GLU A 128 -31.35 -19.43 39.26
CA GLU A 128 -30.28 -20.41 39.07
C GLU A 128 -30.84 -21.82 38.77
N LEU A 129 -30.50 -22.36 37.61
CA LEU A 129 -30.41 -23.80 37.40
C LEU A 129 -29.03 -24.10 36.83
N ALA A 130 -28.11 -24.41 37.73
CA ALA A 130 -26.81 -24.98 37.40
C ALA A 130 -27.03 -26.37 36.78
N VAL A 131 -26.89 -26.44 35.46
CA VAL A 131 -26.78 -27.70 34.72
C VAL A 131 -25.28 -27.94 34.53
N GLU A 132 -24.70 -28.78 35.39
CA GLU A 132 -23.38 -29.36 35.17
C GLU A 132 -23.48 -30.33 33.98
N SER A 133 -23.24 -29.82 32.77
CA SER A 133 -23.00 -30.68 31.60
C SER A 133 -21.51 -30.96 31.49
N ASP A 134 -21.12 -32.21 31.72
CA ASP A 134 -19.82 -32.77 31.33
C ASP A 134 -19.68 -32.67 29.80
N VAL A 135 -19.21 -31.51 29.32
CA VAL A 135 -18.75 -31.33 27.95
C VAL A 135 -17.37 -31.98 27.89
N GLN A 136 -17.31 -33.20 27.33
CA GLN A 136 -16.05 -33.76 26.88
C GLN A 136 -15.50 -32.82 25.80
N GLU A 137 -14.46 -32.06 26.15
CA GLU A 137 -13.65 -31.30 25.20
C GLU A 137 -13.06 -32.30 24.18
N GLU A 138 -13.72 -32.46 23.03
CA GLU A 138 -13.09 -33.05 21.86
C GLU A 138 -11.93 -32.13 21.48
N GLU A 139 -10.69 -32.57 21.77
CA GLU A 139 -9.46 -31.93 21.32
C GLU A 139 -9.58 -31.67 19.81
N SER A 140 -9.84 -30.41 19.47
CA SER A 140 -9.91 -29.97 18.08
C SER A 140 -8.59 -30.34 17.42
N PRO A 141 -8.61 -31.04 16.26
CA PRO A 141 -7.39 -31.52 15.63
C PRO A 141 -6.46 -30.34 15.37
N GLN A 142 -5.31 -30.33 16.05
CA GLN A 142 -4.32 -29.28 15.86
C GLN A 142 -3.92 -29.25 14.38
N PRO A 143 -4.02 -28.08 13.72
CA PRO A 143 -3.64 -27.98 12.31
C PRO A 143 -2.18 -28.36 12.16
N ASN A 144 -1.89 -29.32 11.29
CA ASN A 144 -0.53 -29.73 10.98
C ASN A 144 0.29 -28.50 10.55
N PRO A 145 1.49 -28.28 11.10
CA PRO A 145 2.30 -27.12 10.76
C PRO A 145 2.65 -27.16 9.26
N VAL A 146 2.32 -26.07 8.55
CA VAL A 146 2.64 -25.91 7.13
C VAL A 146 4.15 -25.76 7.00
N VAL A 147 4.81 -26.77 6.42
CA VAL A 147 6.25 -26.74 6.15
C VAL A 147 6.50 -25.80 4.96
N LYS A 148 7.13 -24.65 5.21
CA LYS A 148 7.56 -23.71 4.16
C LYS A 148 8.63 -24.35 3.27
N SER A 149 8.59 -24.09 1.97
CA SER A 149 9.61 -24.54 1.02
C SER A 149 10.95 -23.80 1.23
N PRO A 150 12.09 -24.38 0.81
CA PRO A 150 13.38 -23.70 0.87
C PRO A 150 13.41 -22.36 0.10
N SER A 151 12.75 -22.27 -1.05
CA SER A 151 12.67 -21.04 -1.85
C SER A 151 11.93 -19.92 -1.10
N VAL A 152 10.84 -20.25 -0.40
CA VAL A 152 10.09 -19.28 0.43
C VAL A 152 10.95 -18.77 1.58
N LEU A 153 11.67 -19.66 2.27
CA LEU A 153 12.57 -19.29 3.37
C LEU A 153 13.73 -18.40 2.88
N GLN A 154 14.29 -18.73 1.72
CA GLN A 154 15.34 -17.92 1.10
C GLN A 154 14.82 -16.54 0.70
N ALA A 155 13.64 -16.44 0.09
CA ALA A 155 13.01 -15.17 -0.25
C ALA A 155 12.77 -14.30 0.99
N GLU A 156 12.32 -14.92 2.09
CA GLU A 156 12.15 -14.25 3.38
C GLU A 156 13.47 -13.65 3.91
N ASP A 157 14.56 -14.43 3.91
CA ASP A 157 15.90 -13.96 4.33
C ASP A 157 16.43 -12.80 3.48
N VAL A 158 16.26 -12.88 2.16
CA VAL A 158 16.66 -11.82 1.22
C VAL A 158 15.93 -10.51 1.54
N VAL A 159 14.61 -10.58 1.73
CA VAL A 159 13.78 -9.41 2.03
C VAL A 159 14.08 -8.85 3.42
N GLN A 160 14.25 -9.70 4.44
CA GLN A 160 14.64 -9.25 5.79
C GLN A 160 15.99 -8.55 5.80
N THR A 161 16.97 -9.07 5.06
CA THR A 161 18.27 -8.43 4.89
C THR A 161 18.12 -7.05 4.26
N TRP A 162 17.33 -6.94 3.19
CA TRP A 162 17.07 -5.65 2.55
C TRP A 162 16.39 -4.64 3.48
N PHE A 163 15.46 -5.06 4.34
CA PHE A 163 14.88 -4.13 5.32
C PHE A 163 15.84 -3.76 6.47
N THR A 164 17.04 -4.35 6.52
CA THR A 164 18.08 -4.01 7.49
C THR A 164 19.04 -2.97 6.91
N ASP A 165 19.48 -3.15 5.67
CA ASP A 165 20.45 -2.28 5.00
C ASP A 165 19.81 -1.20 4.09
N PHE A 166 18.57 -1.44 3.64
CA PHE A 166 17.86 -0.70 2.60
C PHE A 166 18.67 -0.49 1.31
N GLU A 167 19.59 -1.41 1.01
CA GLU A 167 20.42 -1.34 -0.18
C GLU A 167 19.70 -2.00 -1.37
N ILE A 168 19.06 -1.17 -2.21
CA ILE A 168 18.29 -1.66 -3.37
C ILE A 168 19.12 -2.52 -4.33
N LYS A 169 20.43 -2.26 -4.42
CA LYS A 169 21.35 -3.03 -5.26
C LYS A 169 21.47 -4.48 -4.76
N SER A 170 21.64 -4.67 -3.46
CA SER A 170 21.69 -6.00 -2.81
C SER A 170 20.40 -6.79 -3.05
N LEU A 171 19.24 -6.14 -2.89
CA LEU A 171 17.94 -6.76 -3.19
C LEU A 171 17.84 -7.18 -4.67
N THR A 172 18.17 -6.26 -5.58
CA THR A 172 18.13 -6.51 -7.03
C THR A 172 19.00 -7.71 -7.41
N GLU A 173 20.27 -7.74 -6.98
CA GLU A 173 21.21 -8.80 -7.34
C GLU A 173 20.72 -10.18 -6.88
N LYS A 174 20.17 -10.25 -5.65
CA LYS A 174 19.64 -11.49 -5.09
C LYS A 174 18.35 -11.95 -5.77
N VAL A 175 17.44 -11.03 -6.09
CA VAL A 175 16.20 -11.38 -6.81
C VAL A 175 16.50 -11.78 -8.25
N LEU A 176 17.42 -11.07 -8.92
CA LEU A 176 17.83 -11.39 -10.28
C LEU A 176 18.46 -12.79 -10.38
N ALA A 177 19.26 -13.17 -9.39
CA ALA A 177 19.87 -14.51 -9.32
C ALA A 177 18.84 -15.66 -9.20
N SER A 178 17.62 -15.34 -8.75
CA SER A 178 16.53 -16.30 -8.56
C SER A 178 15.32 -16.01 -9.45
N LYS A 179 15.48 -15.20 -10.51
CA LYS A 179 14.33 -14.70 -11.30
C LYS A 179 13.53 -15.79 -12.02
N ASP A 180 14.18 -16.91 -12.34
CA ASP A 180 13.57 -18.06 -13.01
C ASP A 180 12.82 -18.99 -12.02
N ASP A 181 13.00 -18.79 -10.71
CA ASP A 181 12.22 -19.46 -9.66
C ASP A 181 10.98 -18.61 -9.34
N GLY A 182 9.86 -18.95 -9.98
CA GLY A 182 8.59 -18.25 -9.78
C GLY A 182 8.07 -18.31 -8.33
N GLU A 183 8.36 -19.38 -7.59
CA GLU A 183 7.97 -19.50 -6.17
C GLU A 183 8.77 -18.53 -5.31
N PHE A 184 10.08 -18.41 -5.57
CA PHE A 184 10.92 -17.41 -4.93
C PHE A 184 10.43 -15.99 -5.21
N VAL A 185 10.16 -15.64 -6.48
CA VAL A 185 9.73 -14.29 -6.86
C VAL A 185 8.40 -13.92 -6.22
N ASP A 186 7.40 -14.80 -6.28
CA ASP A 186 6.09 -14.56 -5.69
C ASP A 186 6.20 -14.43 -4.16
N ALA A 187 7.05 -15.24 -3.51
CA ALA A 187 7.32 -15.13 -2.07
C ALA A 187 8.05 -13.83 -1.71
N ALA A 188 9.05 -13.41 -2.50
CA ALA A 188 9.80 -12.19 -2.28
C ALA A 188 8.89 -10.95 -2.36
N LEU A 189 8.05 -10.86 -3.39
CA LEU A 189 7.08 -9.77 -3.55
C LEU A 189 6.06 -9.75 -2.39
N THR A 190 5.53 -10.91 -2.02
CA THR A 190 4.56 -11.02 -0.91
C THR A 190 5.19 -10.60 0.42
N ASN A 191 6.42 -11.02 0.68
CA ASN A 191 7.16 -10.64 1.88
C ASN A 191 7.53 -9.15 1.88
N LEU A 192 7.89 -8.58 0.73
CA LEU A 192 8.14 -7.13 0.59
C LEU A 192 6.92 -6.31 1.00
N LEU A 193 5.75 -6.64 0.42
CA LEU A 193 4.49 -5.99 0.77
C LEU A 193 4.19 -6.16 2.26
N THR A 194 4.16 -7.39 2.75
CA THR A 194 3.79 -7.72 4.13
C THR A 194 4.70 -7.05 5.17
N PHE A 195 6.02 -7.15 5.02
CA PHE A 195 6.96 -6.56 5.96
C PHE A 195 6.99 -5.04 5.90
N SER A 196 6.75 -4.44 4.72
CA SER A 196 6.70 -2.99 4.61
C SER A 196 5.59 -2.40 5.48
N ILE A 197 4.40 -3.00 5.45
CA ILE A 197 3.24 -2.60 6.25
C ILE A 197 3.55 -2.73 7.74
N GLY A 198 4.07 -3.89 8.15
CA GLY A 198 4.39 -4.15 9.56
C GLY A 198 5.45 -3.21 10.14
N LYS A 199 6.35 -2.69 9.29
CA LYS A 199 7.40 -1.73 9.69
C LYS A 199 6.98 -0.25 9.57
N GLY A 200 5.82 0.05 8.97
CA GLY A 200 5.24 1.39 8.89
C GLY A 200 5.68 2.23 7.70
N GLY A 201 5.29 3.51 7.69
CA GLY A 201 5.32 4.39 6.50
C GLY A 201 6.69 4.55 5.83
N GLY A 202 7.78 4.63 6.58
CA GLY A 202 9.13 4.73 6.00
C GLY A 202 9.56 3.47 5.22
N ALA A 203 9.17 2.29 5.70
CA ALA A 203 9.41 1.02 5.02
C ALA A 203 8.53 0.88 3.77
N VAL A 204 7.28 1.35 3.84
CA VAL A 204 6.35 1.41 2.71
C VAL A 204 6.89 2.30 1.59
N ALA A 205 7.35 3.51 1.90
CA ALA A 205 7.91 4.43 0.90
C ALA A 205 9.11 3.82 0.18
N ARG A 206 10.01 3.14 0.90
CA ARG A 206 11.16 2.45 0.32
C ARG A 206 10.75 1.26 -0.54
N THR A 207 9.72 0.52 -0.12
CA THR A 207 9.16 -0.60 -0.88
C THR A 207 8.49 -0.14 -2.17
N ALA A 208 7.72 0.95 -2.09
CA ALA A 208 7.09 1.58 -3.23
C ALA A 208 8.12 2.07 -4.26
N LYS A 209 9.31 2.51 -3.82
CA LYS A 209 10.45 2.81 -4.71
C LYS A 209 11.17 1.56 -5.24
N ALA A 210 11.26 0.50 -4.43
CA ALA A 210 12.01 -0.70 -4.76
C ALA A 210 11.32 -1.58 -5.81
N ILE A 211 10.00 -1.78 -5.71
CA ILE A 211 9.26 -2.66 -6.64
C ILE A 211 9.43 -2.19 -8.10
N PRO A 212 9.26 -0.89 -8.40
CA PRO A 212 9.54 -0.38 -9.72
C PRO A 212 10.98 -0.71 -10.19
N GLU A 213 12.01 -0.42 -9.38
CA GLU A 213 13.42 -0.75 -9.68
C GLU A 213 13.65 -2.21 -10.06
N LEU A 214 12.96 -3.14 -9.39
CA LEU A 214 13.02 -4.56 -9.72
C LEU A 214 12.42 -4.87 -11.10
N ILE A 215 11.40 -4.14 -11.55
CA ILE A 215 10.80 -4.30 -12.87
C ILE A 215 11.74 -3.76 -13.96
N TRP A 216 12.29 -2.54 -13.83
CA TRP A 216 13.20 -2.01 -14.87
C TRP A 216 14.47 -2.82 -15.03
N LYS A 217 14.91 -3.51 -13.98
CA LYS A 217 16.06 -4.42 -14.02
C LYS A 217 15.71 -5.85 -14.40
N ASP A 218 14.49 -6.11 -14.86
CA ASP A 218 14.02 -7.43 -15.28
C ASP A 218 14.20 -8.51 -14.19
N CYS A 219 14.09 -8.10 -12.92
CA CYS A 219 14.15 -9.01 -11.77
C CYS A 219 12.77 -9.64 -11.51
N VAL A 220 11.70 -8.86 -11.73
CA VAL A 220 10.31 -9.29 -11.60
C VAL A 220 9.48 -8.74 -12.76
N SER A 221 8.46 -9.47 -13.19
CA SER A 221 7.53 -8.98 -14.21
C SER A 221 6.41 -8.14 -13.60
N VAL A 222 5.82 -7.25 -14.40
CA VAL A 222 4.64 -6.48 -14.01
C VAL A 222 3.48 -7.40 -13.59
N ASP A 223 3.29 -8.51 -14.29
CA ASP A 223 2.26 -9.49 -13.97
C ASP A 223 2.49 -10.16 -12.60
N ALA A 224 3.75 -10.45 -12.24
CA ALA A 224 4.08 -10.99 -10.92
C ALA A 224 3.72 -9.99 -9.82
N VAL A 225 4.03 -8.71 -10.01
CA VAL A 225 3.65 -7.64 -9.08
C VAL A 225 2.13 -7.52 -8.97
N LYS A 226 1.40 -7.51 -10.09
CA LYS A 226 -0.08 -7.51 -10.08
C LYS A 226 -0.66 -8.69 -9.31
N ARG A 227 -0.18 -9.91 -9.55
CA ARG A 227 -0.64 -11.10 -8.83
C ARG A 227 -0.36 -10.99 -7.34
N SER A 228 0.82 -10.50 -6.96
CA SER A 228 1.19 -10.30 -5.56
C SER A 228 0.30 -9.26 -4.88
N LEU A 229 0.02 -8.12 -5.54
CA LEU A 229 -0.93 -7.11 -5.03
C LEU A 229 -2.34 -7.68 -4.89
N VAL A 230 -2.86 -8.39 -5.90
CA VAL A 230 -4.18 -9.07 -5.81
C VAL A 230 -4.22 -10.03 -4.62
N SER A 231 -3.17 -10.83 -4.43
CA SER A 231 -3.07 -11.75 -3.31
C SER A 231 -3.05 -11.00 -1.97
N PHE A 232 -2.27 -9.93 -1.87
CA PHE A 232 -2.19 -9.10 -0.68
C PHE A 232 -3.52 -8.40 -0.36
N THR A 233 -4.27 -7.99 -1.40
CA THR A 233 -5.57 -7.34 -1.24
C THR A 233 -6.54 -8.22 -0.46
N LYS A 234 -6.51 -9.54 -0.68
CA LYS A 234 -7.35 -10.53 0.05
C LYS A 234 -7.05 -10.58 1.56
N THR A 235 -5.87 -10.15 1.97
CA THR A 235 -5.45 -10.12 3.38
C THR A 235 -5.59 -8.74 4.02
N LEU A 236 -5.96 -7.70 3.26
CA LEU A 236 -6.02 -6.32 3.75
C LEU A 236 -6.99 -6.14 4.92
N SER A 237 -8.15 -6.80 4.90
CA SER A 237 -9.14 -6.72 5.97
C SER A 237 -8.58 -7.25 7.29
N ASP A 238 -7.91 -8.40 7.26
CA ASP A 238 -7.28 -9.01 8.44
C ASP A 238 -6.11 -8.15 8.94
N PHE A 239 -5.27 -7.67 8.01
CA PHE A 239 -4.19 -6.76 8.36
C PHE A 239 -4.71 -5.44 8.94
N GLY A 240 -5.87 -4.97 8.51
CA GLY A 240 -6.49 -3.73 8.99
C GLY A 240 -6.87 -3.78 10.46
N LEU A 241 -7.07 -4.98 11.03
CA LEU A 241 -7.30 -5.17 12.46
C LEU A 241 -6.03 -4.94 13.29
N VAL A 242 -4.86 -5.18 12.69
CA VAL A 242 -3.55 -5.06 13.36
C VAL A 242 -2.84 -3.75 13.02
N PHE A 243 -3.02 -3.28 11.78
CA PHE A 243 -2.34 -2.13 11.20
C PHE A 243 -3.39 -1.15 10.64
N PRO A 244 -3.81 -0.14 11.43
CA PRO A 244 -4.86 0.80 11.03
C PRO A 244 -4.59 1.53 9.70
N ASN A 245 -3.31 1.71 9.36
CA ASN A 245 -2.85 2.41 8.16
C ASN A 245 -2.65 1.49 6.93
N VAL A 246 -3.01 0.21 6.98
CA VAL A 246 -2.72 -0.72 5.88
C VAL A 246 -3.33 -0.29 4.54
N PHE A 247 -4.55 0.24 4.54
CA PHE A 247 -5.23 0.72 3.33
C PHE A 247 -4.52 1.94 2.73
N LYS A 248 -4.07 2.85 3.59
CA LYS A 248 -3.22 3.99 3.21
C LYS A 248 -1.95 3.47 2.54
N TYR A 249 -1.22 2.58 3.21
CA TYR A 249 0.05 2.07 2.71
C TYR A 249 -0.08 1.28 1.40
N PHE A 250 -1.14 0.49 1.25
CA PHE A 250 -1.46 -0.16 -0.03
C PHE A 250 -1.70 0.86 -1.13
N GLY A 251 -2.49 1.91 -0.86
CA GLY A 251 -2.73 3.00 -1.81
C GLY A 251 -1.46 3.73 -2.24
N ILE A 252 -0.50 3.94 -1.32
CA ILE A 252 0.81 4.53 -1.65
C ILE A 252 1.55 3.64 -2.65
N ILE A 253 1.68 2.34 -2.36
CA ILE A 253 2.40 1.40 -3.23
C ILE A 253 1.74 1.36 -4.61
N TYR A 254 0.41 1.22 -4.67
CA TYR A 254 -0.32 1.18 -5.93
C TYR A 254 -0.21 2.50 -6.71
N GLY A 255 -0.29 3.64 -6.03
CA GLY A 255 -0.14 4.97 -6.65
C GLY A 255 1.23 5.15 -7.30
N VAL A 256 2.31 4.73 -6.62
CA VAL A 256 3.66 4.73 -7.22
C VAL A 256 3.70 3.83 -8.47
N MET A 257 3.13 2.62 -8.41
CA MET A 257 3.06 1.73 -9.56
C MET A 257 2.28 2.35 -10.74
N MET A 258 1.21 3.11 -10.46
CA MET A 258 0.42 3.82 -11.46
C MET A 258 1.20 4.94 -12.14
N VAL A 259 2.03 5.67 -11.41
CA VAL A 259 2.90 6.71 -11.97
C VAL A 259 3.99 6.10 -12.85
N GLU A 260 4.60 5.02 -12.39
CA GLU A 260 5.79 4.43 -13.04
C GLU A 260 5.44 3.50 -14.21
N PHE A 261 4.27 2.85 -14.17
CA PHE A 261 3.82 1.87 -15.17
C PHE A 261 2.36 2.09 -15.54
N GLU A 262 2.01 3.32 -15.93
CA GLU A 262 0.64 3.78 -16.24
C GLU A 262 -0.14 2.85 -17.19
N GLU A 263 0.51 2.30 -18.22
CA GLU A 263 -0.15 1.40 -19.19
C GLU A 263 -0.58 0.07 -18.55
N HIS A 264 0.00 -0.28 -17.41
CA HIS A 264 -0.22 -1.54 -16.73
C HIS A 264 -1.01 -1.35 -15.44
N PHE A 265 -0.89 -0.24 -14.71
CA PHE A 265 -1.62 -0.04 -13.46
C PHE A 265 -2.65 1.07 -13.64
N THR A 266 -3.92 0.67 -13.68
CA THR A 266 -5.05 1.57 -13.97
C THR A 266 -6.04 1.63 -12.81
N LEU A 267 -6.85 2.69 -12.73
CA LEU A 267 -7.95 2.79 -11.78
C LEU A 267 -8.96 1.65 -11.96
N LYS A 268 -9.13 1.15 -13.19
CA LYS A 268 -9.96 -0.03 -13.47
C LYS A 268 -9.39 -1.29 -12.82
N ASP A 269 -8.09 -1.53 -12.95
CA ASP A 269 -7.43 -2.66 -12.31
C ASP A 269 -7.50 -2.55 -10.78
N LEU A 270 -7.31 -1.33 -10.25
CA LEU A 270 -7.48 -1.06 -8.82
C LEU A 270 -8.89 -1.42 -8.35
N ALA A 271 -9.92 -0.94 -9.05
CA ALA A 271 -11.32 -1.23 -8.72
C ALA A 271 -11.59 -2.73 -8.70
N VAL A 272 -11.06 -3.51 -9.65
CA VAL A 272 -11.18 -4.97 -9.64
C VAL A 272 -10.53 -5.59 -8.40
N MET A 273 -9.37 -5.07 -7.95
CA MET A 273 -8.68 -5.57 -6.76
C MET A 273 -9.44 -5.24 -5.48
N VAL A 274 -9.84 -3.97 -5.29
CA VAL A 274 -10.38 -3.51 -4.00
C VAL A 274 -11.88 -3.76 -3.86
N ASN A 275 -12.63 -3.92 -4.95
CA ASN A 275 -14.06 -4.24 -4.86
C ASN A 275 -14.33 -5.63 -4.27
N THR A 276 -13.33 -6.52 -4.22
CA THR A 276 -13.46 -7.79 -3.48
C THR A 276 -13.56 -7.57 -1.97
N LEU A 277 -13.27 -6.37 -1.48
CA LEU A 277 -13.37 -5.98 -0.07
C LEU A 277 -14.73 -5.39 0.29
N ILE A 278 -15.57 -5.06 -0.69
CA ILE A 278 -16.88 -4.45 -0.45
C ILE A 278 -17.89 -5.57 -0.26
N HIS A 279 -18.35 -5.79 0.96
CA HIS A 279 -19.62 -6.49 1.20
C HIS A 279 -20.77 -5.49 1.22
N GLU A 280 -21.85 -5.79 0.49
CA GLU A 280 -22.97 -4.86 0.23
C GLU A 280 -23.60 -4.25 1.49
N GLU A 281 -23.44 -4.92 2.63
CA GLU A 281 -24.06 -4.54 3.92
C GLU A 281 -23.09 -3.82 4.88
N ASN A 282 -21.80 -3.64 4.54
CA ASN A 282 -20.81 -3.11 5.46
C ASN A 282 -20.28 -1.71 5.05
N ALA A 283 -20.90 -0.66 5.60
CA ALA A 283 -20.48 0.72 5.36
C ALA A 283 -19.01 1.01 5.76
N ALA A 284 -18.46 0.29 6.75
CA ALA A 284 -17.07 0.46 7.15
C ALA A 284 -16.07 -0.04 6.10
N GLU A 285 -16.45 -1.04 5.29
CA GLU A 285 -15.62 -1.57 4.20
C GLU A 285 -15.54 -0.63 3.01
N GLU A 286 -16.64 0.02 2.68
CA GLU A 286 -16.65 1.08 1.67
C GLU A 286 -15.70 2.22 2.02
N LEU A 287 -15.72 2.70 3.27
CA LEU A 287 -14.79 3.72 3.74
C LEU A 287 -13.33 3.27 3.59
N ARG A 288 -13.03 1.98 3.73
CA ARG A 288 -11.68 1.44 3.53
C ARG A 288 -11.27 1.47 2.05
N VAL A 289 -12.18 1.12 1.14
CA VAL A 289 -11.93 1.22 -0.31
C VAL A 289 -11.70 2.67 -0.72
N LEU A 290 -12.54 3.60 -0.28
CA LEU A 290 -12.37 5.02 -0.57
C LEU A 290 -11.06 5.57 0.00
N LYS A 291 -10.61 5.10 1.18
CA LYS A 291 -9.28 5.42 1.73
C LYS A 291 -8.14 4.96 0.81
N VAL A 292 -8.24 3.78 0.20
CA VAL A 292 -7.25 3.33 -0.79
C VAL A 292 -7.25 4.26 -2.00
N VAL A 293 -8.43 4.56 -2.56
CA VAL A 293 -8.57 5.41 -3.75
C VAL A 293 -7.99 6.80 -3.50
N ARG A 294 -8.39 7.45 -2.39
CA ARG A 294 -7.83 8.73 -1.95
C ARG A 294 -6.30 8.67 -1.97
N GLN A 295 -5.74 7.66 -1.32
CA GLN A 295 -4.29 7.60 -1.16
C GLN A 295 -3.54 7.30 -2.46
N VAL A 296 -4.15 6.59 -3.41
CA VAL A 296 -3.62 6.41 -4.77
C VAL A 296 -3.57 7.76 -5.50
N LEU A 297 -4.68 8.51 -5.51
CA LEU A 297 -4.75 9.83 -6.14
C LEU A 297 -3.79 10.82 -5.49
N GLU A 298 -3.70 10.80 -4.16
CA GLU A 298 -2.76 11.62 -3.38
C GLU A 298 -1.32 11.28 -3.73
N ALA A 299 -0.95 10.00 -3.81
CA ALA A 299 0.40 9.58 -4.20
C ALA A 299 0.76 10.07 -5.61
N VAL A 300 -0.15 9.96 -6.57
CA VAL A 300 0.05 10.48 -7.94
C VAL A 300 0.22 12.00 -7.93
N SER A 301 -0.66 12.72 -7.23
CA SER A 301 -0.61 14.19 -7.12
C SER A 301 0.69 14.65 -6.48
N VAL A 302 1.14 13.99 -5.41
CA VAL A 302 2.39 14.34 -4.73
C VAL A 302 3.63 14.06 -5.60
N MET A 303 3.62 13.00 -6.41
CA MET A 303 4.76 12.65 -7.26
C MET A 303 4.87 13.48 -8.54
N LYS A 304 3.74 13.86 -9.15
CA LYS A 304 3.71 14.46 -10.50
C LYS A 304 2.86 15.72 -10.61
N GLY A 305 2.18 16.13 -9.54
CA GLY A 305 1.29 17.28 -9.48
C GLY A 305 -0.13 17.00 -9.95
N GLU A 306 -1.07 17.87 -9.56
CA GLU A 306 -2.49 17.80 -9.91
C GLU A 306 -2.72 17.81 -11.43
N LYS A 307 -1.96 18.61 -12.18
CA LYS A 307 -2.08 18.65 -13.64
C LYS A 307 -1.86 17.28 -14.28
N TYR A 308 -0.84 16.54 -13.83
CA TYR A 308 -0.59 15.19 -14.32
C TYR A 308 -1.71 14.24 -13.88
N LEU A 309 -2.20 14.36 -12.64
CA LEU A 309 -3.33 13.58 -12.15
C LEU A 309 -4.59 13.78 -13.03
N THR A 310 -4.93 15.02 -13.37
CA THR A 310 -6.06 15.35 -14.28
C THR A 310 -5.86 14.74 -15.67
N GLU A 311 -4.65 14.82 -16.23
CA GLU A 311 -4.33 14.22 -17.53
C GLU A 311 -4.40 12.69 -17.51
N LEU A 312 -3.84 12.08 -16.46
CA LEU A 312 -3.89 10.64 -16.20
C LEU A 312 -5.35 10.16 -16.14
N TYR A 313 -6.19 10.85 -15.35
CA TYR A 313 -7.61 10.52 -15.21
C TYR A 313 -8.36 10.60 -16.55
N LYS A 314 -8.12 11.67 -17.33
CA LYS A 314 -8.68 11.82 -18.69
C LYS A 314 -8.25 10.70 -19.63
N ARG A 315 -6.99 10.27 -19.56
CA ARG A 315 -6.47 9.17 -20.41
C ARG A 315 -7.09 7.83 -20.05
N GLN A 316 -7.28 7.55 -18.76
CA GLN A 316 -7.84 6.27 -18.31
C GLN A 316 -9.34 6.14 -18.56
N GLN A 317 -10.08 7.25 -18.71
CA GLN A 317 -11.53 7.27 -18.96
C GLN A 317 -12.31 6.37 -18.00
N PHE A 318 -11.92 6.36 -16.73
CA PHE A 318 -12.49 5.50 -15.70
C PHE A 318 -13.37 6.33 -14.77
N ASP A 319 -14.63 5.93 -14.61
CA ASP A 319 -15.56 6.59 -13.70
C ASP A 319 -15.28 6.17 -12.25
N LEU A 320 -14.87 7.13 -11.39
CA LEU A 320 -14.59 6.87 -9.98
C LEU A 320 -15.81 6.34 -9.21
N LYS A 321 -17.05 6.56 -9.68
CA LYS A 321 -18.27 6.02 -9.05
C LYS A 321 -18.25 4.49 -8.94
N TYR A 322 -17.41 3.80 -9.71
CA TYR A 322 -17.24 2.34 -9.60
C TYR A 322 -16.58 1.86 -8.31
N PHE A 323 -15.99 2.75 -7.50
CA PHE A 323 -15.51 2.43 -6.16
C PHE A 323 -16.61 2.44 -5.09
N TRP A 324 -17.80 2.96 -5.42
CA TRP A 324 -18.97 2.90 -4.56
C TRP A 324 -19.83 1.65 -4.85
N PRO A 325 -20.52 1.12 -3.84
CA PRO A 325 -21.57 0.11 -4.03
C PRO A 325 -22.61 0.60 -5.05
N ALA A 326 -23.17 -0.32 -5.84
CA ALA A 326 -24.07 0.04 -6.94
C ALA A 326 -25.25 0.95 -6.51
N GLY A 327 -25.77 0.76 -5.29
CA GLY A 327 -26.87 1.58 -4.74
C GLY A 327 -26.49 3.00 -4.31
N ARG A 328 -25.19 3.34 -4.25
CA ARG A 328 -24.65 4.64 -3.82
C ARG A 328 -23.84 5.36 -4.90
N ARG A 329 -23.98 4.94 -6.16
CA ARG A 329 -23.33 5.61 -7.30
C ARG A 329 -24.09 6.88 -7.69
N VAL A 330 -24.17 7.83 -6.78
CA VAL A 330 -24.84 9.13 -6.97
C VAL A 330 -23.79 10.19 -7.32
N GLU A 331 -24.15 11.14 -8.18
CA GLU A 331 -23.22 12.16 -8.68
C GLU A 331 -22.72 13.10 -7.57
N GLY A 332 -23.61 13.58 -6.70
CA GLY A 332 -23.24 14.50 -5.62
C GLY A 332 -22.27 13.89 -4.60
N GLU A 333 -22.39 12.60 -4.28
CA GLU A 333 -21.49 11.94 -3.31
C GLU A 333 -20.04 11.91 -3.80
N LEU A 334 -19.82 11.77 -5.11
CA LEU A 334 -18.47 11.81 -5.67
C LEU A 334 -17.90 13.23 -5.63
N GLU A 335 -18.70 14.23 -6.00
CA GLU A 335 -18.27 15.64 -5.99
C GLU A 335 -17.87 16.08 -4.58
N ASP A 336 -18.75 15.87 -3.59
CA ASP A 336 -18.50 16.17 -2.18
C ASP A 336 -17.24 15.46 -1.66
N TRP A 337 -17.04 14.21 -2.07
CA TRP A 337 -15.87 13.43 -1.67
C TRP A 337 -14.57 13.96 -2.29
N LEU A 338 -14.60 14.38 -3.56
CA LEU A 338 -13.43 14.97 -4.21
C LEU A 338 -13.04 16.30 -3.56
N GLU A 339 -14.01 17.18 -3.31
CA GLU A 339 -13.79 18.47 -2.61
C GLU A 339 -13.22 18.23 -1.20
N SER A 340 -13.83 17.33 -0.44
CA SER A 340 -13.40 17.00 0.93
C SER A 340 -11.99 16.41 1.01
N ASN A 341 -11.46 15.89 -0.09
CA ASN A 341 -10.12 15.31 -0.17
C ASN A 341 -9.15 16.14 -1.03
N SER A 342 -9.50 17.40 -1.34
CA SER A 342 -8.68 18.34 -2.11
C SER A 342 -8.31 17.83 -3.52
N PHE A 343 -9.26 17.16 -4.18
CA PHE A 343 -9.16 16.72 -5.56
C PHE A 343 -10.05 17.53 -6.51
N ASP A 344 -10.20 18.82 -6.24
CA ASP A 344 -11.00 19.75 -7.05
C ASP A 344 -10.57 19.75 -8.52
N CYS A 345 -9.27 19.51 -8.79
CA CYS A 345 -8.71 19.36 -10.13
C CYS A 345 -9.35 18.23 -10.97
N LEU A 346 -10.08 17.30 -10.35
CA LEU A 346 -10.79 16.22 -11.02
C LEU A 346 -12.26 16.56 -11.32
N LEU A 347 -12.85 17.56 -10.65
CA LEU A 347 -14.24 18.00 -10.88
C LEU A 347 -14.42 18.60 -12.29
N GLU A 348 -13.36 19.18 -12.84
CA GLU A 348 -13.37 19.74 -14.20
C GLU A 348 -13.44 18.67 -15.30
N VAL A 349 -13.20 17.41 -14.94
CA VAL A 349 -13.16 16.29 -15.89
C VAL A 349 -14.56 15.70 -16.04
N LYS A 350 -15.30 16.22 -17.03
CA LYS A 350 -16.55 15.58 -17.47
C LYS A 350 -16.22 14.27 -18.18
N LEU A 351 -16.55 13.15 -17.56
CA LEU A 351 -16.46 11.81 -18.16
C LEU A 351 -17.71 11.45 -18.96
#